data_AF-A0A973Q1N9-F1
#
_entry.id   AF-A0A973Q1N9-F1
#
_cell.length_a   1.000
_cell.length_b   1.000
_cell.length_c   1.000
_cell.angle_alpha   90.00
_cell.angle_beta   90.00
_cell.angle_gamma   90.00
#
_symmetry.space_group_name_H-M   'P 1'
#
loop_
_entity.id
_entity.type
_entity.pdbx_description
1 polymer ?
#
loop_
_entity_poly.entity_id
_entity_poly.type
_entity_poly.pdbx_seq_one_letter_code
_entity_poly.pdbx_strand_id
1 'polypeptide(L)' 'MPPYDRALLHSAASIRGIKNPSQLAREAGLSVPTAWRIWNGVGAPRGDHADRVADVVGISASSLYHRAAGAAA' A
#
# COMPACT_ATOMS: atom_id res chain seq x y z
N MET A 1 -8.67 14.48 0.56
CA MET A 1 -8.05 13.20 0.98
C MET A 1 -6.59 13.28 0.59
N PRO A 2 -5.62 13.20 1.52
CA PRO A 2 -4.21 13.24 1.14
C PRO A 2 -3.90 12.07 0.17
N PRO A 3 -3.12 12.31 -0.90
CA PRO A 3 -2.79 11.28 -1.86
C PRO A 3 -2.10 10.08 -1.21
N TYR A 4 -2.46 8.89 -1.65
CA TYR A 4 -1.81 7.65 -1.27
C TYR A 4 -0.63 7.40 -2.21
N ASP A 5 0.56 7.08 -1.69
CA ASP A 5 1.73 6.85 -2.55
C ASP A 5 1.79 5.42 -3.08
N ARG A 6 1.15 5.21 -4.23
CA ARG A 6 1.17 3.92 -4.93
C ARG A 6 2.57 3.50 -5.39
N ALA A 7 3.44 4.46 -5.71
CA ALA A 7 4.76 4.17 -6.25
C ALA A 7 5.66 3.59 -5.15
N LEU A 8 5.54 4.13 -3.93
CA LEU A 8 6.19 3.61 -2.74
C LEU A 8 5.67 2.20 -2.41
N LEU A 9 4.35 1.97 -2.47
CA LEU A 9 3.80 0.63 -2.33
C LEU A 9 4.40 -0.34 -3.35
N HIS A 10 4.34 -0.01 -4.65
CA HIS A 10 4.82 -0.91 -5.70
C HIS A 10 6.32 -1.18 -5.57
N SER A 11 7.12 -0.17 -5.17
CA SER A 11 8.54 -0.34 -4.93
C SER A 11 8.81 -1.29 -3.76
N ALA A 12 8.15 -1.06 -2.61
CA ALA A 12 8.29 -1.90 -1.43
C ALA A 12 7.77 -3.33 -1.66
N ALA A 13 6.62 -3.46 -2.32
CA ALA A 13 6.04 -4.73 -2.73
C ALA A 13 7.00 -5.51 -3.66
N SER A 14 7.61 -4.82 -4.63
CA SER A 14 8.59 -5.43 -5.54
C SER A 14 9.83 -5.95 -4.81
N ILE A 15 10.34 -5.20 -3.83
CA ILE A 15 11.46 -5.64 -2.97
C ILE A 15 11.10 -6.91 -2.20
N ARG A 16 9.85 -7.04 -1.73
CA ARG A 16 9.33 -8.24 -1.06
C ARG A 16 8.95 -9.37 -2.03
N GLY A 17 9.04 -9.15 -3.35
CA GLY A 17 8.64 -10.13 -4.38
C GLY A 17 7.13 -10.20 -4.64
N ILE A 18 6.35 -9.25 -4.12
CA ILE A 18 4.91 -9.12 -4.35
C ILE A 18 4.70 -8.38 -5.67
N LYS A 19 4.19 -9.09 -6.69
CA LYS A 19 4.05 -8.53 -8.05
C LYS A 19 2.61 -8.26 -8.48
N ASN A 20 1.63 -8.73 -7.72
CA ASN A 20 0.23 -8.60 -8.07
C ASN A 20 -0.66 -8.39 -6.84
N PRO A 21 -1.84 -7.76 -7.00
CA PRO A 21 -2.75 -7.47 -5.88
C PRO A 21 -3.29 -8.73 -5.21
N SER A 22 -3.40 -9.86 -5.90
CA SER A 22 -3.86 -11.13 -5.30
C SER A 22 -2.83 -11.68 -4.30
N GLN A 23 -1.54 -11.52 -4.60
CA GLN A 23 -0.45 -11.88 -3.71
C GLN A 23 -0.40 -10.93 -2.52
N LEU A 24 -0.55 -9.62 -2.75
CA LEU A 24 -0.71 -8.65 -1.66
C LEU A 24 -1.90 -9.01 -0.76
N ALA A 25 -3.04 -9.40 -1.35
CA ALA A 25 -4.23 -9.81 -0.61
C ALA A 25 -3.95 -11.02 0.29
N ARG A 26 -3.28 -12.03 -0.27
CA ARG A 26 -2.93 -13.27 0.44
C ARG A 26 -1.96 -13.01 1.60
N GLU A 27 -0.91 -12.24 1.36
CA GLU A 27 0.10 -11.91 2.37
C GLU A 27 -0.48 -11.00 3.47
N ALA A 28 -1.28 -10.00 3.10
CA ALA A 28 -1.86 -9.03 4.05
C ALA A 28 -3.16 -9.51 4.71
N GLY A 29 -3.64 -10.72 4.38
CA GLY A 29 -4.92 -11.23 4.86
C GLY A 29 -6.11 -10.33 4.48
N LEU A 30 -6.03 -9.68 3.32
CA LEU A 30 -7.07 -8.81 2.77
C LEU A 30 -7.91 -9.55 1.73
N SER A 31 -9.12 -9.05 1.48
CA SER A 31 -9.87 -9.48 0.31
C SER A 31 -9.22 -8.96 -0.98
N VAL A 32 -9.20 -9.79 -2.03
CA VAL A 32 -8.68 -9.45 -3.36
C VAL A 32 -9.22 -8.10 -3.90
N PRO A 33 -10.53 -7.80 -3.83
CA PRO A 33 -11.03 -6.48 -4.27
C PRO A 33 -10.50 -5.31 -3.42
N THR A 34 -10.22 -5.51 -2.13
CA THR A 34 -9.61 -4.48 -1.28
C THR A 34 -8.16 -4.24 -1.66
N ALA A 35 -7.37 -5.31 -1.81
CA ALA A 35 -6.00 -5.21 -2.26
C ALA A 35 -5.90 -4.61 -3.66
N TRP A 36 -6.83 -4.91 -4.57
CA TRP A 36 -6.89 -4.31 -5.89
C TRP A 36 -7.14 -2.80 -5.83
N ARG A 37 -8.06 -2.33 -4.96
CA ARG A 37 -8.29 -0.88 -4.77
C ARG A 37 -7.05 -0.16 -4.24
N ILE A 38 -6.35 -0.78 -3.29
CA ILE A 38 -5.10 -0.25 -2.72
C ILE A 38 -4.00 -0.21 -3.78
N TRP A 39 -3.80 -1.32 -4.49
CA TRP A 39 -2.79 -1.47 -5.53
C TRP A 39 -2.96 -0.47 -6.68
N ASN A 40 -4.21 -0.19 -7.08
CA ASN A 40 -4.53 0.76 -8.13
C ASN A 40 -4.65 2.21 -7.63
N GLY A 41 -4.55 2.45 -6.32
CA GLY A 41 -4.75 3.78 -5.72
C GLY A 41 -6.20 4.29 -5.78
N VAL A 42 -7.17 3.41 -6.04
CA VAL A 42 -8.61 3.72 -6.06
C VAL A 42 -9.13 3.96 -4.65
N GLY A 43 -8.53 3.31 -3.66
CA GLY A 43 -8.86 3.52 -2.24
C GLY A 43 -7.63 3.35 -1.38
N ALA A 44 -7.35 4.35 -0.53
CA ALA A 44 -6.30 4.24 0.46
C ALA A 44 -6.68 3.16 1.50
N PRO A 45 -5.76 2.27 1.89
CA PRO A 45 -5.97 1.44 3.06
C PRO A 45 -6.17 2.38 4.26
N ARG A 46 -6.90 1.95 5.31
CA ARG A 46 -7.14 2.73 6.53
C ARG A 46 -7.16 1.80 7.74
N GLY A 47 -6.76 2.32 8.90
CA GLY A 47 -6.71 1.56 10.16
C GLY A 47 -5.90 0.27 9.99
N ASP A 48 -6.43 -0.84 10.47
CA ASP A 48 -5.80 -2.16 10.42
C ASP A 48 -5.34 -2.61 9.03
N HIS A 49 -6.03 -2.20 7.96
CA HIS A 49 -5.62 -2.56 6.60
C HIS A 49 -4.33 -1.87 6.18
N ALA A 50 -4.09 -0.64 6.65
CA ALA A 50 -2.87 0.09 6.35
C ALA A 50 -1.69 -0.53 7.07
N ASP A 51 -1.86 -0.89 8.34
CA ASP A 51 -0.82 -1.56 9.13
C ASP A 51 -0.47 -2.93 8.55
N ARG A 52 -1.45 -3.74 8.16
CA ARG A 52 -1.17 -5.04 7.51
C ARG A 52 -0.45 -4.92 6.18
N VAL A 53 -0.86 -3.98 5.33
CA VAL A 53 -0.19 -3.75 4.04
C VAL A 53 1.23 -3.24 4.27
N ALA A 54 1.40 -2.31 5.22
CA ALA A 54 2.68 -1.74 5.57
C ALA A 54 3.64 -2.80 6.13
N ASP A 55 3.17 -3.66 7.03
CA ASP A 55 3.93 -4.79 7.59
C ASP A 55 4.40 -5.76 6.50
N VAL A 56 3.47 -6.20 5.64
CA VAL A 56 3.75 -7.10 4.52
C VAL A 56 4.76 -6.53 3.55
N VAL A 57 4.60 -5.26 3.16
CA VAL A 57 5.55 -4.62 2.22
C VAL A 57 6.82 -4.11 2.93
N GLY A 58 6.88 -4.14 4.27
CA GLY A 58 8.04 -3.76 5.07
C GLY A 58 8.27 -2.26 5.21
N ILE A 59 7.21 -1.45 5.23
CA ILE A 59 7.25 0.01 5.42
C ILE A 59 6.37 0.41 6.60
N SER A 60 6.44 1.67 7.03
CA SER A 60 5.45 2.19 8.00
C SER A 60 4.15 2.59 7.28
N ALA A 61 3.00 2.39 7.94
CA ALA A 61 1.72 2.86 7.42
C ALA A 61 1.72 4.39 7.22
N SER A 62 2.43 5.12 8.08
CA SER A 62 2.65 6.56 7.97
C SER A 62 3.35 6.92 6.65
N SER A 63 4.34 6.15 6.20
CA SER A 63 5.08 6.37 4.95
C SER A 63 4.17 6.27 3.70
N LEU A 64 3.10 5.47 3.76
CA LEU A 64 2.11 5.39 2.68
C LEU A 64 1.29 6.68 2.52
N TYR A 65 1.11 7.44 3.59
CA TYR A 65 0.36 8.71 3.58
C TYR A 65 1.26 9.95 3.52
N HIS A 66 2.52 9.86 3.98
CA HIS A 66 3.38 11.03 4.14
C HIS A 66 4.05 11.49 2.83
N ARG A 67 4.23 10.60 1.84
CA ARG A 67 4.87 11.01 0.57
C ARG A 67 3.97 11.89 -0.31
N ALA A 68 2.73 12.13 0.09
CA ALA A 68 1.88 13.14 -0.52
C ALA A 68 2.10 14.57 0.00
N ALA A 69 2.81 14.76 1.11
CA ALA A 69 3.15 16.08 1.65
C ALA A 69 4.56 16.56 1.25
N GLY A 70 5.30 15.76 0.47
CA GLY A 70 6.72 15.97 0.18
C GLY A 70 7.08 16.20 -1.30
N ALA A 71 6.15 16.64 -2.13
CA ALA A 71 6.45 17.09 -3.50
C ALA A 71 5.80 18.46 -3.77
N ALA A 72 6.23 19.45 -3.00
CA ALA A 72 6.16 20.85 -3.40
C ALA A 72 7.60 21.38 -3.34
N ALA A 73 8.24 21.43 -4.50
CA ALA A 73 9.42 22.25 -4.77
C ALA A 73 9.01 23.28 -5.82
#